data_AF-V5GID3-F1
#
_entry.id   AF-V5GID3-F1
#
_cell.length_a   1.000
_cell.length_b   1.000
_cell.length_c   1.000
_cell.angle_alpha   90.00
_cell.angle_beta   90.00
_cell.angle_gamma   90.00
#
_symmetry.space_group_name_H-M   'P 1'
#
loop_
_entity.id
_entity.type
_entity.pdbx_description
1 polymer ?
#
loop_
_entity_poly.entity_id
_entity_poly.type
_entity_poly.pdbx_seq_one_letter_code
_entity_poly.pdbx_strand_id
1 'polypeptide(L)'
;KVLWFQQNLDPECKKCSPRDVEVLVSNYLARFNEELEQIRLKHSIGDRKNRQHASREDIIKLTVKREIEEYNTCGIEIPNILDPVQFDLLKTWNGELRYLQNFKLRRFS
;
A
#
# COMPACT_ATOMS: atom_id res chain seq x y z
N LYS A 1 4.59 -2.40 -4.03
CA LYS A 1 3.42 -1.54 -4.32
C LYS A 1 2.39 -2.28 -5.16
N VAL A 2 2.61 -2.49 -6.48
CA VAL A 2 1.63 -3.17 -7.38
C VAL A 2 1.11 -4.51 -6.86
N LEU A 3 2.00 -5.39 -6.37
CA LEU A 3 1.60 -6.68 -5.81
C LEU A 3 0.68 -6.56 -4.58
N TRP A 4 0.90 -5.55 -3.73
CA TRP A 4 0.02 -5.32 -2.60
C TRP A 4 -1.39 -4.97 -3.08
N PHE A 5 -1.51 -4.10 -4.10
CA PHE A 5 -2.81 -3.75 -4.67
C PHE A 5 -3.49 -4.99 -5.26
N GLN A 6 -2.77 -5.81 -6.02
CA GLN A 6 -3.29 -7.07 -6.56
C GLN A 6 -3.83 -8.01 -5.47
N GLN A 7 -3.09 -8.18 -4.36
CA GLN A 7 -3.46 -9.06 -3.26
C GLN A 7 -4.62 -8.53 -2.40
N ASN A 8 -4.88 -7.22 -2.45
CA ASN A 8 -5.93 -6.57 -1.67
C ASN A 8 -7.14 -6.14 -2.54
N LEU A 9 -7.17 -6.55 -3.81
CA LEU A 9 -8.37 -6.47 -4.63
C LEU A 9 -9.40 -7.49 -4.15
N ASP A 10 -10.67 -7.10 -4.18
CA ASP A 10 -11.77 -8.04 -3.98
C ASP A 10 -11.84 -9.03 -5.16
N PRO A 11 -11.65 -10.34 -4.92
CA PRO A 11 -11.66 -11.35 -5.99
C PRO A 11 -13.02 -11.47 -6.68
N GLU A 12 -14.12 -11.11 -6.03
CA GLU A 12 -15.47 -11.16 -6.61
C GLU A 12 -15.81 -9.89 -7.40
N CYS A 13 -15.03 -8.83 -7.19
CA CYS A 13 -15.24 -7.56 -7.86
C CYS A 13 -14.92 -7.66 -9.36
N LYS A 14 -15.86 -7.15 -10.17
CA LYS A 14 -15.75 -7.08 -11.64
C LYS A 14 -15.35 -5.70 -12.16
N LYS A 15 -15.46 -4.66 -11.32
CA LYS A 15 -15.11 -3.27 -11.66
C LYS A 15 -14.83 -2.48 -10.38
N CYS A 16 -13.74 -1.73 -10.35
CA CYS A 16 -13.54 -0.75 -9.29
C CYS A 16 -14.30 0.54 -9.59
N SER A 17 -15.07 0.99 -8.61
CA SER A 17 -15.57 2.37 -8.57
C SER A 17 -14.48 3.31 -7.99
N PRO A 18 -14.58 4.63 -8.22
CA PRO A 18 -13.67 5.60 -7.59
C PRO A 18 -13.58 5.47 -6.06
N ARG A 19 -14.72 5.18 -5.41
CA ARG A 19 -14.78 4.95 -3.97
C ARG A 19 -13.98 3.72 -3.54
N ASP A 20 -14.02 2.64 -4.33
CA ASP A 20 -13.23 1.44 -4.03
C ASP A 20 -11.73 1.73 -4.11
N VAL A 21 -11.32 2.60 -5.05
CA VAL A 21 -9.92 3.04 -5.15
C VAL A 21 -9.50 3.85 -3.92
N GLU A 22 -10.34 4.79 -3.46
CA GLU A 22 -10.07 5.58 -2.25
C GLU A 22 -9.90 4.67 -1.01
N VAL A 23 -10.78 3.68 -0.85
CA VAL A 23 -10.68 2.70 0.24
C VAL A 23 -9.40 1.87 0.11
N LEU A 24 -9.07 1.40 -1.08
CA LEU A 24 -7.88 0.58 -1.32
C LEU A 24 -6.58 1.36 -1.07
N VAL A 25 -6.53 2.64 -1.49
CA VAL A 25 -5.40 3.55 -1.20
C VAL A 25 -5.30 3.82 0.30
N SER A 26 -6.42 4.07 0.98
CA SER A 26 -6.44 4.27 2.44
C SER A 26 -5.90 3.04 3.18
N ASN A 27 -6.31 1.84 2.77
CA ASN A 27 -5.80 0.59 3.31
C ASN A 27 -4.29 0.41 3.03
N TYR A 28 -3.82 0.82 1.85
CA TYR A 28 -2.38 0.80 1.52
C TYR A 28 -1.58 1.70 2.46
N LEU A 29 -2.04 2.93 2.68
CA LEU A 29 -1.36 3.88 3.57
C LEU A 29 -1.38 3.41 5.03
N ALA A 30 -2.45 2.72 5.45
CA ALA A 30 -2.61 2.17 6.80
C ALA A 30 -1.96 0.79 7.02
N ARG A 31 -1.36 0.17 5.99
CA ARG A 31 -0.91 -1.24 6.02
C ARG A 31 0.09 -1.61 7.11
N PHE A 32 0.79 -0.64 7.68
CA PHE A 32 1.77 -0.85 8.75
C PHE A 32 1.26 -0.44 10.15
N ASN A 33 0.01 0.02 10.27
CA ASN A 33 -0.52 0.50 11.55
C ASN A 33 -0.46 -0.59 12.62
N GLU A 34 -0.86 -1.82 12.29
CA GLU A 34 -0.81 -2.94 13.23
C GLU A 34 0.63 -3.25 13.69
N GLU A 35 1.59 -3.29 12.75
CA GLU A 35 3.00 -3.53 13.06
C GLU A 35 3.59 -2.43 13.95
N LEU A 36 3.25 -1.17 13.68
CA LEU A 36 3.68 -0.03 14.50
C LEU A 36 3.10 -0.07 15.91
N GLU A 37 1.82 -0.41 16.05
CA GLU A 37 1.19 -0.54 17.37
C GLU A 37 1.78 -1.71 18.17
N GLN A 38 2.08 -2.85 17.53
CA GLN A 38 2.78 -3.95 18.20
C GLN A 38 4.18 -3.55 18.70
N ILE A 39 4.95 -2.79 17.89
CA ILE A 39 6.26 -2.27 18.30
C ILE A 39 6.11 -1.32 19.49
N ARG A 40 5.13 -0.40 19.42
CA ARG A 40 4.84 0.57 20.49
C ARG A 40 4.48 -0.12 21.81
N LEU A 41 3.64 -1.15 21.77
CA LEU A 41 3.27 -1.94 22.95
C LEU A 41 4.50 -2.61 23.57
N LYS A 42 5.37 -3.23 22.77
CA LYS A 42 6.62 -3.82 23.28
C LYS A 42 7.55 -2.80 23.94
N HIS A 43 7.63 -1.59 23.41
CA HIS A 43 8.41 -0.50 24.03
C HIS A 43 7.80 -0.02 25.35
N SER A 44 6.48 -0.06 25.49
CA SER A 44 5.79 0.35 26.73
C SER A 44 5.91 -0.65 27.89
N ILE A 45 6.23 -1.93 27.62
CA ILE A 45 6.17 -3.02 28.62
C ILE A 45 7.53 -3.32 29.28
N GLY A 46 8.61 -2.59 28.96
CA GLY A 46 9.94 -2.88 29.51
C GLY A 46 10.75 -1.65 29.91
N ASP A 47 11.28 -1.67 31.14
CA ASP A 47 12.22 -0.67 31.70
C ASP A 47 13.64 -0.75 31.07
N ARG A 48 13.77 -1.43 29.92
CA ARG A 48 15.05 -1.68 29.25
C ARG A 48 15.30 -0.61 28.20
N LYS A 49 16.42 0.11 28.32
CA LYS A 49 16.91 1.17 27.43
C LYS A 49 17.11 0.78 25.95
N ASN A 50 16.84 -0.45 25.54
CA ASN A 50 17.08 -0.92 24.18
C ASN A 50 15.78 -0.90 23.35
N ARG A 51 15.71 -0.04 22.33
CA ARG A 51 14.58 0.05 21.39
C ARG A 51 14.56 -1.19 20.48
N GLN A 52 13.94 -2.27 20.94
CA GLN A 52 13.74 -3.47 20.12
C GLN A 52 13.01 -3.11 18.82
N HIS A 53 13.48 -3.60 17.67
CA HIS A 53 12.90 -3.27 16.34
C HIS A 53 13.06 -1.81 15.88
N ALA A 54 13.94 -1.00 16.47
CA ALA A 54 14.16 0.40 16.07
C ALA A 54 14.41 0.57 14.56
N SER A 55 15.27 -0.25 13.96
CA SER A 55 15.58 -0.16 12.52
C SER A 55 14.35 -0.37 11.64
N ARG A 56 13.52 -1.36 11.97
CA ARG A 56 12.28 -1.67 11.24
C ARG A 56 11.25 -0.55 11.42
N GLU A 57 11.09 -0.07 12.65
CA GLU A 57 10.21 1.05 12.98
C GLU A 57 10.57 2.32 12.19
N ASP A 58 11.85 2.67 12.16
CA ASP A 58 12.33 3.88 11.48
C ASP A 58 12.13 3.78 9.95
N ILE A 59 12.39 2.61 9.35
CA ILE A 59 12.13 2.35 7.92
C ILE A 59 10.63 2.47 7.59
N ILE A 60 9.76 1.90 8.42
CA ILE A 60 8.31 2.01 8.24
C ILE A 60 7.87 3.47 8.32
N LYS A 61 8.27 4.19 9.37
CA LYS A 61 7.89 5.60 9.57
C LYS A 61 8.34 6.47 8.39
N LEU A 62 9.56 6.27 7.90
CA LEU A 62 10.06 6.99 6.72
C LEU A 62 9.24 6.66 5.47
N THR A 63 8.92 5.37 5.26
CA THR A 63 8.16 4.90 4.10
C THR A 63 6.74 5.48 4.11
N VAL A 64 6.03 5.36 5.24
CA VAL A 64 4.67 5.88 5.44
C VAL A 64 4.66 7.40 5.27
N LYS A 65 5.61 8.11 5.87
CA LYS A 65 5.73 9.57 5.71
C LYS A 65 5.83 9.96 4.24
N ARG A 66 6.72 9.31 3.47
CA ARG A 66 6.90 9.60 2.04
C ARG A 66 5.64 9.28 1.23
N GLU A 67 4.96 8.19 1.51
CA GLU A 67 3.75 7.80 0.77
C GLU A 67 2.55 8.71 1.09
N ILE A 68 2.40 9.15 2.35
CA ILE A 68 1.40 10.16 2.75
C ILE A 68 1.72 11.50 2.08
N GLU A 69 2.98 11.91 2.05
CA GLU A 69 3.40 13.13 1.35
C GLU A 69 3.14 13.05 -0.15
N GLU A 70 3.44 11.92 -0.80
CA GLU A 70 3.12 11.67 -2.22
C GLU A 70 1.61 11.78 -2.48
N TYR A 71 0.80 11.12 -1.63
CA TYR A 71 -0.65 11.15 -1.72
C TYR A 71 -1.22 12.56 -1.57
N ASN A 72 -0.77 13.32 -0.56
CA ASN A 72 -1.28 14.66 -0.26
C ASN A 72 -0.85 15.73 -1.28
N THR A 73 0.22 15.50 -2.05
CA THR A 73 0.77 16.51 -2.98
C THR A 73 0.34 16.26 -4.41
N CYS A 74 0.90 15.22 -5.03
CA CYS A 74 0.74 14.92 -6.45
C CYS A 74 -0.10 13.66 -6.71
N GLY A 75 -0.60 13.02 -5.65
CA GLY A 75 -1.30 11.75 -5.70
C GLY A 75 -0.36 10.54 -5.78
N ILE A 76 -0.77 9.45 -5.16
CA ILE A 76 -0.04 8.19 -5.14
C ILE A 76 -0.17 7.47 -6.48
N GLU A 77 0.95 7.04 -7.05
CA GLU A 77 0.94 6.34 -8.35
C GLU A 77 0.66 4.84 -8.21
N ILE A 78 -0.44 4.36 -8.81
CA ILE A 78 -0.85 2.95 -8.82
C ILE A 78 -1.39 2.55 -10.21
N PRO A 79 -1.54 1.25 -10.54
CA PRO A 79 -2.21 0.84 -11.77
C PRO A 79 -3.60 1.45 -11.87
N ASN A 80 -3.99 1.88 -13.07
CA ASN A 80 -5.29 2.51 -13.31
C ASN A 80 -6.44 1.48 -13.23
N ILE A 81 -6.79 1.05 -12.03
CA ILE A 81 -7.82 0.04 -11.77
C ILE A 81 -9.25 0.51 -12.09
N LEU A 82 -9.44 1.78 -12.45
CA LEU A 82 -10.69 2.29 -13.01
C LEU A 82 -10.88 1.91 -14.49
N ASP A 83 -9.80 1.59 -15.20
CA ASP A 83 -9.85 1.03 -16.55
C ASP A 83 -10.07 -0.49 -16.43
N PRO A 84 -11.19 -1.03 -16.96
CA PRO A 84 -11.49 -2.46 -16.88
C PRO A 84 -10.35 -3.35 -17.42
N VAL A 85 -9.66 -2.91 -18.48
CA VAL A 85 -8.55 -3.68 -19.07
C VAL A 85 -7.37 -3.76 -18.10
N GLN A 86 -7.09 -2.66 -17.40
CA GLN A 86 -6.00 -2.61 -16.42
C GLN A 86 -6.38 -3.33 -15.13
N PHE A 87 -7.66 -3.30 -14.75
CA PHE A 87 -8.19 -4.06 -13.63
C PHE A 87 -8.04 -5.58 -13.85
N ASP A 88 -8.47 -6.08 -15.01
CA ASP A 88 -8.34 -7.50 -15.36
C ASP A 88 -6.87 -7.92 -15.50
N LEU A 89 -6.03 -7.05 -16.06
CA LEU A 89 -4.58 -7.26 -16.11
C LEU A 89 -4.00 -7.39 -14.70
N LEU A 90 -4.39 -6.52 -13.77
CA LEU A 90 -3.87 -6.57 -12.40
C LEU A 90 -4.34 -7.83 -11.68
N LYS A 91 -5.61 -8.23 -11.88
CA LYS A 91 -6.20 -9.43 -11.27
C LYS A 91 -5.51 -10.72 -11.73
N THR A 92 -5.17 -10.80 -13.01
CA THR A 92 -4.53 -11.98 -13.63
C THR A 92 -3.01 -11.99 -13.54
N TRP A 93 -2.39 -10.86 -13.15
CA TRP A 93 -0.95 -10.74 -13.05
C TRP A 93 -0.38 -11.62 -11.92
N ASN A 94 0.63 -12.41 -12.26
CA ASN A 94 1.26 -13.41 -11.39
C ASN A 94 2.47 -12.89 -10.59
N GLY A 95 2.74 -11.58 -10.63
CA GLY A 95 3.90 -10.98 -9.95
C GLY A 95 5.17 -10.90 -10.80
N GLU A 96 5.16 -11.36 -12.05
CA GLU A 96 6.35 -11.31 -12.91
C GLU A 96 6.72 -9.86 -13.30
N LEU A 97 7.96 -9.47 -12.97
CA LEU A 97 8.48 -8.12 -13.17
C LEU A 97 8.48 -7.65 -14.63
N ARG A 98 8.70 -8.57 -15.59
CA ARG A 98 8.70 -8.23 -17.03
C ARG A 98 7.36 -7.69 -17.54
N TYR A 99 6.26 -7.99 -16.85
CA TYR A 99 4.93 -7.50 -17.20
C TYR A 99 4.58 -6.17 -16.52
N LEU A 100 5.44 -5.63 -15.66
CA LEU A 100 5.18 -4.34 -15.01
C LEU A 100 5.03 -3.19 -16.02
N GLN A 101 5.76 -3.24 -17.13
CA GLN A 101 5.68 -2.25 -18.21
C GLN A 101 4.31 -2.22 -18.92
N ASN A 102 3.49 -3.26 -18.75
CA ASN A 102 2.16 -3.33 -19.37
C ASN A 102 1.09 -2.55 -18.56
N PHE A 103 1.40 -2.17 -17.32
CA PHE A 103 0.49 -1.40 -16.49
C PHE A 103 0.53 0.08 -16.86
N LYS A 104 -0.65 0.64 -17.13
CA LYS A 104 -0.86 2.09 -17.18
C LYS A 104 -1.02 2.59 -15.76
N LEU A 105 -0.04 3.35 -15.30
CA LEU A 105 -0.07 3.97 -13.98
C LEU A 105 -0.85 5.28 -14.02
N ARG A 106 -1.59 5.55 -12.95
CA ARG A 106 -2.32 6.80 -12.72
C ARG A 106 -2.12 7.24 -11.27
N ARG A 107 -2.08 8.56 -11.06
CA ARG A 107 -2.01 9.15 -9.73
C ARG A 107 -3.41 9.36 -9.15
N PHE A 108 -3.58 9.01 -7.88
CA PHE A 108 -4.81 9.16 -7.12
C PHE A 108 -4.53 9.98 -5.85
N SER A 109 -5.39 10.96 -5.58
CA SER A 109 -5.33 11.90 -4.45
C SER A 109 -6.72 12.06 -3.89
#